data_AF-A0A3M1H690-F1
#
_entry.id   AF-A0A3M1H690-F1
#
_cell.length_a   1.000
_cell.length_b   1.000
_cell.length_c   1.000
_cell.angle_alpha   90.00
_cell.angle_beta   90.00
_cell.angle_gamma   90.00
#
_symmetry.space_group_name_H-M   'P 1'
#
loop_
_entity.id
_entity.type
_entity.pdbx_description
1 polymer ?
#
loop_
_entity_poly.entity_id
_entity_poly.type
_entity_poly.pdbx_seq_one_letter_code
_entity_poly.pdbx_strand_id
1 'polypeptide(L)'
;MVSAFRGVLEFFDRIGIYDVVLPFLLVFSIVFAILEKSKVFGTEVLEDGKRYTKKNINSMVAFVVAFLVVASSEIVRIINESLANMVILLMLAVSFLILIGVFYKAEDEEGFWLSEGGWRTLWIIIMFVGIVLIFLNSLGWLEVLWEYLYTKWDSTVVGSVILLAIVIGMMYAITKSPKEGGK
;
A
#
# COMPACT_ATOMS: atom_id res chain seq x y z
N MET A 1 -29.01 -24.17 -10.11
CA MET A 1 -28.51 -24.92 -8.94
C MET A 1 -27.40 -24.08 -8.34
N VAL A 2 -27.62 -23.39 -7.22
CA VAL A 2 -26.54 -22.69 -6.53
C VAL A 2 -25.51 -23.76 -6.16
N SER A 3 -24.26 -23.59 -6.56
CA SER A 3 -23.20 -24.52 -6.19
C SER A 3 -23.20 -24.66 -4.67
N ALA A 4 -23.25 -25.88 -4.15
CA ALA A 4 -23.24 -26.14 -2.71
C ALA A 4 -22.10 -25.40 -1.99
N PHE A 5 -20.99 -25.20 -2.69
CA PHE A 5 -19.85 -24.41 -2.23
C PHE A 5 -20.18 -22.93 -1.98
N ARG A 6 -20.89 -22.27 -2.91
CA ARG A 6 -21.32 -20.88 -2.74
C ARG A 6 -22.25 -20.72 -1.54
N GLY A 7 -23.14 -21.70 -1.33
CA GLY A 7 -24.03 -21.73 -0.16
C GLY A 7 -23.28 -21.82 1.17
N VAL A 8 -22.18 -22.58 1.23
CA VAL A 8 -21.32 -22.66 2.43
C VAL A 8 -20.60 -21.33 2.68
N LEU A 9 -20.08 -20.68 1.63
CA LEU A 9 -19.41 -19.39 1.77
C LEU A 9 -20.37 -18.30 2.26
N GLU A 10 -21.57 -18.23 1.68
CA GLU A 10 -22.62 -17.28 2.11
C GLU A 10 -23.10 -17.58 3.54
N PHE A 11 -23.13 -18.85 3.95
CA PHE A 11 -23.42 -19.23 5.33
C PHE A 11 -22.32 -18.75 6.29
N PHE A 12 -21.04 -18.96 5.96
CA PHE A 12 -19.89 -18.52 6.75
C PHE A 12 -19.82 -16.99 6.90
N ASP A 13 -20.14 -16.28 5.84
CA ASP A 13 -20.28 -14.82 5.85
C ASP A 13 -21.39 -14.37 6.81
N ARG A 14 -22.59 -14.97 6.70
CA ARG A 14 -23.74 -14.63 7.56
C ARG A 14 -23.52 -14.90 9.04
N ILE A 15 -22.77 -15.94 9.40
CA ILE A 15 -22.44 -16.25 10.80
C ILE A 15 -21.21 -15.48 11.30
N GLY A 16 -20.60 -14.63 10.45
CA GLY A 16 -19.46 -13.79 10.81
C GLY A 16 -18.15 -14.55 10.97
N ILE A 17 -17.97 -15.71 10.33
CA ILE A 17 -16.69 -16.44 10.38
C ILE A 17 -15.54 -15.57 9.86
N TYR A 18 -15.76 -14.85 8.76
CA TYR A 18 -14.72 -14.01 8.16
C TYR A 18 -14.41 -12.77 9.00
N ASP A 19 -15.42 -12.19 9.65
CA ASP A 19 -15.25 -10.99 10.46
C ASP A 19 -14.75 -11.28 11.87
N VAL A 20 -14.95 -12.49 12.40
CA VAL A 20 -14.60 -12.83 13.78
C VAL A 20 -13.45 -13.81 13.85
N VAL A 21 -13.52 -14.92 13.11
CA VAL A 21 -12.57 -16.03 13.23
C VAL A 21 -11.25 -15.72 12.52
N LEU A 22 -11.29 -15.12 11.32
CA LEU A 22 -10.04 -14.78 10.62
C LEU A 22 -9.19 -13.75 11.39
N PRO A 23 -9.74 -12.63 11.89
CA PRO A 23 -8.97 -11.66 12.66
C PRO A 23 -8.52 -12.24 14.00
N PHE A 24 -9.35 -13.08 14.64
CA PHE A 24 -8.97 -13.82 15.84
C PHE A 24 -7.71 -14.65 15.61
N LEU A 25 -7.71 -15.52 14.60
CA LEU A 25 -6.58 -16.41 14.30
C LEU A 25 -5.33 -15.61 13.95
N LEU A 26 -5.48 -14.52 13.22
CA LEU A 26 -4.36 -13.66 12.86
C LEU A 26 -3.73 -13.01 14.09
N VAL A 27 -4.53 -12.35 14.93
CA VAL A 27 -4.05 -11.66 16.14
C VAL A 27 -3.46 -12.68 17.11
N PHE A 28 -4.14 -13.80 17.34
CA PHE A 28 -3.63 -14.90 18.17
C PHE A 28 -2.25 -15.35 17.68
N SER A 29 -2.11 -15.65 16.39
CA SER A 29 -0.87 -16.17 15.81
C SER A 29 0.27 -15.16 15.89
N ILE A 30 0.00 -13.88 15.60
CA ILE A 30 1.01 -12.82 15.66
C ILE A 30 1.46 -12.61 17.11
N VAL A 31 0.53 -12.45 18.05
CA VAL A 31 0.85 -12.22 19.46
C VAL A 31 1.58 -13.44 20.03
N PHE A 32 1.11 -14.65 19.73
CA PHE A 32 1.79 -15.89 20.14
C PHE A 32 3.22 -15.96 19.60
N ALA A 33 3.41 -15.70 18.31
CA ALA A 33 4.73 -15.71 17.68
C ALA A 33 5.68 -14.65 18.27
N ILE A 34 5.16 -13.46 18.56
CA ILE A 34 5.93 -12.39 19.23
C ILE A 34 6.35 -12.83 20.64
N LEU A 35 5.45 -13.40 21.42
CA LEU A 35 5.74 -13.90 22.77
C LEU A 35 6.73 -15.08 22.74
N GLU A 36 6.64 -15.96 21.74
CA GLU A 36 7.57 -17.07 21.55
C GLU A 36 8.97 -16.58 21.12
N LYS A 37 9.05 -15.62 20.20
CA LYS A 37 10.33 -15.07 19.73
C LYS A 37 11.02 -14.20 20.78
N SER A 38 10.24 -13.41 21.54
CA SER A 38 10.76 -12.52 22.58
C SER A 38 11.14 -13.22 23.88
N LYS A 39 10.55 -14.40 24.16
CA LYS A 39 10.77 -15.17 25.40
C LYS A 39 10.41 -14.36 26.66
N VAL A 40 9.41 -13.49 26.59
CA VAL A 40 9.06 -12.54 27.67
C VAL A 40 8.69 -13.23 28.98
N PHE A 41 8.05 -14.40 28.92
CA PHE A 41 7.69 -15.21 30.08
C PHE A 41 8.79 -16.20 30.51
N GLY A 42 9.99 -16.03 29.97
CA GLY A 42 11.15 -16.86 30.26
C GLY A 42 11.19 -18.18 29.49
N THR A 43 12.16 -19.01 29.85
CA THR A 43 12.37 -20.34 29.26
C THR A 43 12.45 -21.40 30.35
N GLU A 44 11.86 -22.56 30.10
CA GLU A 44 12.01 -23.77 30.92
C GLU A 44 13.10 -24.65 30.32
N VAL A 45 13.93 -25.23 31.19
CA VAL A 45 14.93 -26.23 30.81
C VAL A 45 14.26 -27.58 30.98
N LEU A 46 14.00 -28.27 29.87
CA LEU A 46 13.54 -29.66 29.94
C LEU A 46 14.73 -30.59 30.25
N GLU A 47 14.43 -31.84 30.61
CA GLU A 47 15.42 -32.90 30.94
C GLU A 47 16.55 -33.03 29.90
N ASP A 48 16.29 -32.64 28.66
CA ASP A 48 17.22 -32.62 27.53
C ASP A 48 18.22 -31.43 27.52
N GLY A 49 18.24 -30.60 28.58
CA GLY A 49 19.14 -29.44 28.75
C GLY A 49 18.84 -28.24 27.82
N LYS A 50 17.92 -28.39 26.86
CA LYS A 50 17.52 -27.35 25.92
C LYS A 50 16.51 -26.40 26.55
N ARG A 51 16.69 -25.10 26.28
CA ARG A 51 15.79 -24.02 26.73
C ARG A 51 14.60 -23.90 25.80
N TYR A 52 13.41 -24.21 26.30
CA TYR A 52 12.14 -24.03 25.59
C TYR A 52 11.37 -22.86 26.18
N THR A 53 10.56 -22.19 25.37
CA THR A 53 9.65 -21.15 25.85
C THR A 53 8.44 -21.77 26.55
N LYS A 54 7.83 -21.03 27.47
CA LYS A 54 6.60 -21.45 28.14
C LYS A 54 5.39 -21.34 27.21
N LYS A 55 5.28 -22.26 26.24
CA LYS A 55 4.24 -22.23 25.20
C LYS A 55 2.82 -22.14 25.77
N ASN A 56 2.54 -22.85 26.86
CA ASN A 56 1.22 -22.83 27.49
C ASN A 56 0.81 -21.42 27.95
N ILE A 57 1.73 -20.69 28.58
CA ILE A 57 1.48 -19.31 29.04
C ILE A 57 1.35 -18.38 27.84
N ASN A 58 2.26 -18.50 26.86
CA ASN A 58 2.20 -17.70 25.64
C ASN A 58 0.86 -17.87 24.91
N SER A 59 0.37 -19.10 24.79
CA SER A 59 -0.92 -19.41 24.16
C SER A 59 -2.10 -18.81 24.94
N MET A 60 -2.12 -18.95 26.27
CA MET A 60 -3.19 -18.38 27.10
C MET A 60 -3.25 -16.85 26.97
N VAL A 61 -2.10 -16.17 27.03
CA VAL A 61 -2.04 -14.71 26.89
C VAL A 61 -2.45 -14.27 25.49
N ALA A 62 -1.90 -14.89 24.45
CA ALA A 62 -2.26 -14.58 23.07
C ALA A 62 -3.76 -14.80 22.78
N PHE A 63 -4.35 -15.84 23.37
CA PHE A 63 -5.77 -16.14 23.26
C PHE A 63 -6.63 -15.03 23.88
N VAL A 64 -6.32 -14.61 25.12
CA VAL A 64 -7.03 -13.50 25.78
C VAL A 64 -6.91 -12.22 24.97
N VAL A 65 -5.71 -11.87 24.48
CA VAL A 65 -5.51 -10.68 23.65
C VAL A 65 -6.33 -10.76 22.37
N ALA A 66 -6.34 -11.90 21.68
CA ALA A 66 -7.12 -12.08 20.45
C ALA A 66 -8.63 -11.93 20.70
N PHE A 67 -9.16 -12.47 21.80
CA PHE A 67 -10.57 -12.27 22.18
C PHE A 67 -10.89 -10.81 22.48
N LEU A 68 -10.02 -10.09 23.19
CA LEU A 68 -10.21 -8.67 23.48
C LEU A 68 -10.24 -7.82 22.20
N VAL A 69 -9.39 -8.15 21.23
CA VAL A 69 -9.34 -7.45 19.94
C VAL A 69 -10.62 -7.70 19.13
N VAL A 70 -11.07 -8.95 19.06
CA VAL A 70 -12.23 -9.35 18.25
C VAL A 70 -13.55 -8.91 18.87
N ALA A 71 -13.60 -8.69 20.19
CA ALA A 71 -14.75 -8.11 20.85
C ALA A 71 -15.07 -6.68 20.39
N SER A 72 -14.10 -5.97 19.80
CA SER A 72 -14.31 -4.64 19.21
C SER A 72 -14.42 -4.73 17.69
N SER A 73 -15.63 -4.51 17.18
CA SER A 73 -15.90 -4.46 15.74
C SER A 73 -15.12 -3.36 15.02
N GLU A 74 -14.82 -2.25 15.70
CA GLU A 74 -14.02 -1.17 15.13
C GLU A 74 -12.54 -1.56 14.97
N ILE A 75 -11.96 -2.23 15.96
CA ILE A 75 -10.57 -2.71 15.86
C ILE A 75 -10.44 -3.75 14.75
N VAL A 76 -11.40 -4.69 14.68
CA VAL A 76 -11.47 -5.68 13.60
C VAL A 76 -11.53 -5.00 12.23
N ARG A 77 -12.40 -4.00 12.06
CA ARG A 77 -12.52 -3.23 10.81
C ARG A 77 -11.19 -2.57 10.44
N ILE A 78 -10.54 -1.88 11.37
CA ILE A 78 -9.25 -1.21 11.14
C ILE A 78 -8.17 -2.22 10.73
N ILE A 79 -8.13 -3.38 11.39
CA ILE A 79 -7.19 -4.46 11.04
C ILE A 79 -7.45 -4.95 9.61
N ASN A 80 -8.71 -5.23 9.25
CA ASN A 80 -9.07 -5.71 7.91
C ASN A 80 -8.75 -4.67 6.82
N GLU A 81 -9.08 -3.41 7.04
CA GLU A 81 -8.76 -2.30 6.13
C GLU A 81 -7.24 -2.13 5.99
N SER A 82 -6.50 -2.16 7.10
CA SER A 82 -5.04 -2.04 7.08
C SER A 82 -4.37 -3.23 6.39
N LEU A 83 -4.87 -4.45 6.58
CA LEU A 83 -4.36 -5.65 5.92
C LEU A 83 -4.63 -5.61 4.42
N ALA A 84 -5.84 -5.22 4.00
CA ALA A 84 -6.15 -5.05 2.60
C ALA A 84 -5.16 -4.08 1.94
N ASN A 85 -4.91 -2.92 2.57
CA ASN A 85 -3.94 -1.95 2.08
C ASN A 85 -2.51 -2.49 2.05
N MET A 86 -2.06 -3.22 3.07
CA MET A 86 -0.73 -3.85 3.10
C MET A 86 -0.58 -4.91 1.99
N VAL A 87 -1.61 -5.73 1.75
CA VAL A 87 -1.60 -6.74 0.69
C VAL A 87 -1.55 -6.07 -0.68
N ILE A 88 -2.31 -4.99 -0.91
CA ILE A 88 -2.27 -4.20 -2.14
C ILE A 88 -0.86 -3.62 -2.35
N LEU A 89 -0.21 -3.08 -1.30
CA LEU A 89 1.16 -2.59 -1.39
C LEU A 89 2.18 -3.70 -1.69
N LEU A 90 2.02 -4.88 -1.08
CA LEU A 90 2.86 -6.04 -1.37
C LEU A 90 2.67 -6.50 -2.82
N MET A 91 1.44 -6.52 -3.32
CA MET A 91 1.15 -6.82 -4.72
C MET A 91 1.80 -5.79 -5.65
N LEU A 92 1.74 -4.49 -5.33
CA LEU A 92 2.46 -3.45 -6.09
C LEU A 92 3.96 -3.74 -6.14
N ALA A 93 4.57 -4.06 -5.00
CA ALA A 93 6.00 -4.36 -4.93
C ALA A 93 6.35 -5.58 -5.79
N VAL A 94 5.56 -6.66 -5.72
CA VAL A 94 5.74 -7.87 -6.53
C VAL A 94 5.54 -7.57 -8.02
N SER A 95 4.46 -6.86 -8.39
CA SER A 95 4.19 -6.47 -9.78
C SER A 95 5.32 -5.62 -10.34
N PHE A 96 5.86 -4.69 -9.56
CA PHE A 96 7.01 -3.87 -9.94
C PHE A 96 8.27 -4.72 -10.16
N LEU A 97 8.57 -5.66 -9.25
CA LEU A 97 9.71 -6.56 -9.38
C LEU A 97 9.60 -7.44 -10.64
N ILE A 98 8.41 -7.95 -10.96
CA ILE A 98 8.16 -8.72 -12.18
C ILE A 98 8.40 -7.86 -13.42
N LEU A 99 7.86 -6.63 -13.43
CA LEU A 99 7.99 -5.74 -14.58
C LEU A 99 9.43 -5.28 -14.80
N ILE A 100 10.19 -5.04 -13.74
CA ILE A 100 11.64 -4.85 -13.86
C ILE A 100 12.31 -6.12 -14.38
N GLY A 101 11.94 -7.29 -13.83
CA GLY A 101 12.47 -8.58 -14.23
C GLY A 101 12.34 -8.85 -15.73
N VAL A 102 11.26 -8.41 -16.38
CA VAL A 102 11.06 -8.49 -17.84
C VAL A 102 12.12 -7.73 -18.64
N PHE A 103 12.78 -6.72 -18.06
CA PHE A 103 13.82 -5.94 -18.73
C PHE A 103 15.25 -6.36 -18.33
N TYR A 104 15.40 -7.29 -17.39
CA TYR A 104 16.70 -7.86 -17.01
C TYR A 104 16.93 -9.16 -17.77
N LYS A 105 18.07 -9.23 -18.47
CA LYS A 105 18.45 -10.39 -19.26
C LYS A 105 18.84 -11.54 -18.32
N ALA A 106 18.19 -12.70 -18.46
CA ALA A 106 18.73 -13.94 -17.91
C ALA A 106 20.01 -14.28 -18.68
N GLU A 107 21.06 -14.72 -17.97
CA GLU A 107 22.45 -14.83 -18.49
C GLU A 107 22.57 -15.65 -19.79
N ASP A 108 21.56 -16.46 -20.15
CA ASP A 108 21.59 -17.40 -21.28
C ASP A 108 20.53 -17.18 -22.40
N GLU A 109 19.79 -16.06 -22.48
CA GLU A 109 18.73 -15.89 -23.51
C GLU A 109 18.97 -14.76 -24.56
N GLU A 110 19.00 -15.14 -25.84
CA GLU A 110 18.94 -14.26 -27.01
C GLU A 110 17.50 -13.81 -27.29
N GLY A 111 17.07 -12.74 -26.61
CA GLY A 111 15.77 -12.09 -26.78
C GLY A 111 15.91 -10.63 -27.26
N PHE A 112 14.79 -10.00 -27.62
CA PHE A 112 14.73 -8.58 -27.96
C PHE A 112 14.79 -7.74 -26.68
N TRP A 113 16.00 -7.44 -26.21
CA TRP A 113 16.21 -6.67 -24.99
C TRP A 113 16.42 -5.20 -25.32
N LEU A 114 15.80 -4.29 -24.54
CA LEU A 114 16.13 -2.86 -24.63
C LEU A 114 17.63 -2.69 -24.38
N SER A 115 18.30 -1.96 -25.26
CA SER A 115 19.75 -1.73 -25.19
C SER A 115 20.18 -1.28 -23.80
N GLU A 116 21.30 -1.82 -23.33
CA GLU A 116 21.93 -1.37 -22.09
C GLU A 116 22.22 0.14 -22.19
N GLY A 117 21.49 0.95 -21.41
CA GLY A 117 21.64 2.40 -21.44
C GLY A 117 20.49 3.15 -20.76
N GLY A 118 20.59 4.49 -20.78
CA GLY A 118 19.61 5.39 -20.15
C GLY A 118 18.17 5.23 -20.67
N TRP A 119 17.98 4.65 -21.86
CA TRP A 119 16.66 4.33 -22.42
C TRP A 119 15.93 3.27 -21.59
N ARG A 120 16.63 2.21 -21.15
CA ARG A 120 16.07 1.19 -20.24
C ARG A 120 15.62 1.80 -18.92
N THR A 121 16.44 2.66 -18.33
CA THR A 121 16.12 3.36 -17.08
C THR A 121 14.89 4.26 -17.25
N LEU A 122 14.79 4.97 -18.38
CA LEU A 122 13.63 5.82 -18.70
C LEU A 122 12.35 4.97 -18.76
N TRP A 123 12.36 3.82 -19.46
CA TRP A 123 11.22 2.92 -19.52
C TRP A 123 10.85 2.31 -18.16
N ILE A 124 11.84 1.94 -17.34
CA ILE A 124 11.60 1.46 -15.97
C ILE A 124 10.93 2.56 -15.13
N ILE A 125 11.37 3.81 -15.25
CA ILE A 125 10.76 4.95 -14.54
C ILE A 125 9.33 5.20 -15.02
N ILE A 126 9.08 5.21 -16.35
CA ILE A 126 7.72 5.36 -16.89
C ILE A 126 6.81 4.25 -16.40
N MET A 127 7.27 3.00 -16.42
CA MET A 127 6.51 1.84 -15.93
C MET A 127 6.24 1.93 -14.43
N PHE A 128 7.25 2.32 -13.63
CA PHE A 128 7.09 2.55 -12.19
C PHE A 128 6.02 3.61 -11.92
N VAL A 129 6.12 4.76 -12.58
CA VAL A 129 5.15 5.85 -12.45
C VAL A 129 3.76 5.36 -12.89
N GLY A 130 3.66 4.60 -13.98
CA GLY A 130 2.40 4.02 -14.44
C GLY A 130 1.74 3.11 -13.41
N ILE A 131 2.48 2.16 -12.83
CA ILE A 131 1.98 1.25 -11.79
C ILE A 131 1.57 2.04 -10.55
N VAL A 132 2.43 2.94 -10.08
CA VAL A 132 2.16 3.79 -8.91
C VAL A 132 0.86 4.58 -9.14
N LEU A 133 0.67 5.20 -10.31
CA LEU A 133 -0.55 5.93 -10.62
C LEU A 133 -1.80 5.03 -10.64
N ILE A 134 -1.73 3.84 -11.23
CA ILE A 134 -2.84 2.87 -11.25
C ILE A 134 -3.24 2.48 -9.82
N PHE A 135 -2.26 2.20 -8.95
CA PHE A 135 -2.51 1.81 -7.57
C PHE A 135 -2.95 2.98 -6.68
N LEU A 136 -2.36 4.18 -6.82
CA LEU A 136 -2.82 5.38 -6.12
C LEU A 136 -4.26 5.74 -6.51
N ASN A 137 -4.63 5.54 -7.78
CA ASN A 137 -6.00 5.67 -8.25
C ASN A 137 -6.91 4.60 -7.61
N SER A 138 -6.47 3.33 -7.58
CA SER A 138 -7.22 2.24 -6.96
C SER A 138 -7.43 2.40 -5.45
N LEU A 139 -6.51 3.07 -4.74
CA LEU A 139 -6.61 3.35 -3.30
C LEU A 139 -7.50 4.56 -3.00
N GLY A 140 -8.02 5.28 -4.02
CA GLY A 140 -8.77 6.53 -3.85
C GLY A 140 -7.91 7.71 -3.39
N TRP A 141 -6.60 7.51 -3.18
CA TRP A 141 -5.66 8.57 -2.79
C TRP A 141 -5.52 9.62 -3.88
N LEU A 142 -5.67 9.22 -5.15
CA LEU A 142 -5.61 10.14 -6.27
C LEU A 142 -6.81 11.10 -6.28
N GLU A 143 -8.00 10.65 -5.87
CA GLU A 143 -9.17 11.52 -5.67
C GLU A 143 -8.97 12.46 -4.50
N VAL A 144 -8.46 11.98 -3.35
CA VAL A 144 -8.15 12.84 -2.19
C VAL A 144 -7.08 13.88 -2.54
N LEU A 145 -6.03 13.50 -3.27
CA LEU A 145 -5.00 14.42 -3.75
C LEU A 145 -5.55 15.40 -4.77
N TRP A 146 -6.42 14.93 -5.69
CA TRP A 146 -7.05 15.78 -6.69
C TRP A 146 -8.03 16.76 -6.07
N GLU A 147 -8.81 16.33 -5.09
CA GLU A 147 -9.70 17.17 -4.30
C GLU A 147 -8.91 18.15 -3.43
N TYR A 148 -7.80 17.73 -2.81
CA TYR A 148 -6.90 18.61 -2.07
C TYR A 148 -6.25 19.67 -2.98
N LEU A 149 -5.76 19.26 -4.15
CA LEU A 149 -5.19 20.16 -5.16
C LEU A 149 -6.24 21.11 -5.70
N TYR A 150 -7.41 20.60 -6.09
CA TYR A 150 -8.55 21.38 -6.60
C TYR A 150 -9.02 22.39 -5.55
N THR A 151 -9.24 21.99 -4.31
CA THR A 151 -9.71 22.91 -3.24
C THR A 151 -8.67 23.99 -2.91
N LYS A 152 -7.37 23.71 -3.08
CA LYS A 152 -6.30 24.70 -2.89
C LYS A 152 -6.09 25.59 -4.12
N TRP A 153 -6.23 25.04 -5.33
CA TRP A 153 -6.07 25.75 -6.60
C TRP A 153 -7.31 26.57 -7.00
N ASP A 154 -8.50 26.12 -6.61
CA ASP A 154 -9.79 26.81 -6.76
C ASP A 154 -10.01 27.83 -5.63
N SER A 155 -9.03 28.02 -4.74
CA SER A 155 -9.04 29.22 -3.93
C SER A 155 -8.97 30.42 -4.88
N THR A 156 -9.98 31.28 -4.79
CA THR A 156 -10.06 32.55 -5.55
C THR A 156 -8.74 33.34 -5.48
N VAL A 157 -7.94 33.10 -4.44
CA VAL A 157 -6.57 33.57 -4.24
C VAL A 157 -5.60 33.08 -5.33
N VAL A 158 -5.50 31.78 -5.61
CA VAL A 158 -4.60 31.25 -6.67
C VAL A 158 -5.03 31.72 -8.05
N GLY A 159 -6.34 31.70 -8.32
CA GLY A 159 -6.91 32.27 -9.55
C GLY A 159 -6.59 33.76 -9.72
N SER A 160 -6.72 34.54 -8.66
CA SER A 160 -6.40 35.98 -8.67
C SER A 160 -4.90 36.26 -8.85
N VAL A 161 -4.01 35.45 -8.28
CA VAL A 161 -2.55 35.58 -8.43
C VAL A 161 -2.11 35.19 -9.84
N ILE A 162 -2.67 34.12 -10.42
CA ILE A 162 -2.40 33.72 -11.82
C ILE A 162 -2.90 34.80 -12.78
N LEU A 163 -4.11 35.34 -12.56
CA LEU A 163 -4.64 36.46 -13.34
C LEU A 163 -3.73 37.69 -13.23
N LEU A 164 -3.26 38.04 -12.02
CA LEU A 164 -2.32 39.14 -11.80
C LEU A 164 -0.98 38.91 -12.51
N ALA A 165 -0.44 37.69 -12.46
CA ALA A 165 0.79 37.33 -13.16
C ALA A 165 0.64 37.41 -14.69
N ILE A 166 -0.51 36.99 -15.22
CA ILE A 166 -0.84 37.13 -16.65
C ILE A 166 -0.99 38.61 -17.03
N VAL A 167 -1.65 39.42 -16.21
CA VAL A 167 -1.80 40.87 -16.44
C VAL A 167 -0.44 41.57 -16.38
N ILE A 168 0.41 41.24 -15.41
CA ILE A 168 1.79 41.77 -15.32
C ILE A 168 2.62 41.31 -16.52
N GLY A 169 2.49 40.04 -16.93
CA GLY A 169 3.16 39.49 -18.11
C GLY A 169 2.71 40.16 -19.40
N MET A 170 1.42 40.43 -19.56
CA MET A 170 0.87 41.21 -20.68
C MET A 170 1.33 42.66 -20.62
N MET A 171 1.30 43.30 -19.46
CA MET A 171 1.82 44.65 -19.30
C MET A 171 3.30 44.71 -19.69
N TYR A 172 4.10 43.74 -19.26
CA TYR A 172 5.51 43.63 -19.64
C TYR A 172 5.68 43.40 -21.15
N ALA A 173 4.88 42.52 -21.75
CA ALA A 173 4.92 42.26 -23.19
C ALA A 173 4.52 43.49 -24.02
N ILE A 174 3.57 44.30 -23.54
CA ILE A 174 3.09 45.52 -24.20
C ILE A 174 4.05 46.71 -23.96
N THR A 175 4.59 46.85 -22.75
CA THR A 175 5.58 47.90 -22.43
C THR A 175 6.97 47.61 -22.98
N LYS A 176 7.23 46.38 -23.40
CA LYS A 176 8.37 46.08 -24.26
C LYS A 176 8.08 46.61 -25.66
N SER A 177 8.29 47.92 -25.84
CA SER A 177 8.19 48.60 -27.12
C SER A 177 8.90 47.78 -28.21
N PRO A 178 8.35 47.70 -29.43
CA PRO A 178 9.11 47.13 -30.53
C PRO A 178 10.38 47.97 -30.65
N LYS A 179 11.55 47.31 -30.66
CA LYS A 179 12.78 47.98 -31.08
C LYS A 179 12.49 48.54 -32.47
N GLU A 180 12.30 49.86 -32.53
CA GLU A 180 12.22 50.60 -33.78
C GLU A 180 13.38 50.15 -34.65
N GLY A 181 13.04 49.69 -35.85
CA GLY A 181 14.01 49.56 -36.92
C GLY A 181 14.72 50.90 -37.09
N GLY A 182 16.04 50.86 -37.02
CA GLY A 182 16.88 52.04 -37.05
C GLY A 182 18.20 51.77 -37.76
N LYS A 183 18.10 51.64 -39.09
CA LYS A 183 19.15 51.66 -40.12
C LYS A 183 20.07 50.45 -40.25
#